data_AF-A0A958QV88-F1
#
_entry.id   AF-A0A958QV88-F1
#
_cell.length_a   1.000
_cell.length_b   1.000
_cell.length_c   1.000
_cell.angle_alpha   90.00
_cell.angle_beta   90.00
_cell.angle_gamma   90.00
#
_symmetry.space_group_name_H-M   'P 1'
#
loop_
_entity.id
_entity.type
_entity.pdbx_description
1 polymer ?
#
loop_
_entity_poly.entity_id
_entity_poly.type
_entity_poly.pdbx_seq_one_letter_code
_entity_poly.pdbx_strand_id
1 'polypeptide(L)'
;MEKAVQYFTDEYLEHCQQMSKTEILQFLDDFRKLNFDPGPLKQVNIRIPERTLSAFKAKAQREGVLYQRKLRELLTEWALS
;
A
#
# COMPACT_ATOMS: atom_id res chain seq x y z
N MET A 1 9.48 18.19 -12.82
CA MET A 1 8.97 18.18 -11.44
C MET A 1 10.03 18.81 -10.57
N GLU A 2 9.78 20.02 -10.08
CA GLU A 2 10.63 20.62 -9.04
C GLU A 2 10.56 19.69 -7.81
N LYS A 3 11.70 19.13 -7.39
CA LYS A 3 11.76 18.39 -6.13
C LYS A 3 11.45 19.39 -5.03
N ALA A 4 10.40 19.14 -4.26
CA ALA A 4 10.14 19.91 -3.04
C ALA A 4 11.35 19.72 -2.13
N VAL A 5 12.22 20.73 -2.05
CA VAL A 5 13.37 20.71 -1.16
C VAL A 5 12.82 20.97 0.24
N GLN A 6 12.84 19.93 1.08
CA GLN A 6 12.48 20.07 2.49
C GLN A 6 13.66 20.73 3.21
N TYR A 7 13.38 21.83 3.90
CA TYR A 7 14.35 22.50 4.78
C TYR A 7 14.11 22.04 6.21
N PHE A 8 15.19 21.74 6.93
CA PHE A 8 15.16 21.36 8.33
C PHE A 8 15.85 22.45 9.15
N THR A 9 15.29 22.78 10.31
CA THR A 9 15.91 23.74 11.23
C THR A 9 16.96 23.04 12.09
N ASP A 10 17.89 23.80 12.66
CA ASP A 10 18.94 23.24 13.51
C ASP A 10 18.35 22.57 14.76
N GLU A 11 17.27 23.14 15.32
CA GLU A 11 16.57 22.57 16.49
C GLU A 11 15.95 21.20 16.16
N TYR A 12 15.46 21.03 14.93
CA TYR A 12 14.94 19.74 14.47
C TYR A 12 16.07 18.71 14.36
N LEU A 13 17.23 19.10 13.83
CA LEU A 13 18.37 18.21 13.69
C LEU A 13 18.95 17.81 15.05
N GLU A 14 18.98 18.71 16.03
CA GLU A 14 19.35 18.40 17.42
C GLU A 14 18.39 17.41 18.06
N HIS A 15 17.08 17.57 17.83
CA HIS A 15 16.08 16.63 18.32
C HIS A 15 16.26 15.24 17.68
N CYS A 16 16.55 15.15 16.38
CA CYS A 16 16.83 13.89 15.70
C CYS A 16 18.05 13.16 16.28
N GLN A 17 19.07 13.89 16.74
CA GLN A 17 20.26 13.31 17.37
C GLN A 17 19.97 12.69 18.75
N GLN A 18 18.90 13.12 19.41
CA GLN A 18 18.48 12.65 20.72
C GLN A 18 17.45 11.51 20.67
N MET A 19 16.98 11.12 19.48
CA MET A 19 15.98 10.07 19.33
C MET A 19 16.47 8.74 19.91
N SER A 20 15.59 8.09 20.67
CA SER A 20 15.82 6.75 21.16
C SER A 20 15.81 5.74 20.02
N LYS A 21 16.42 4.58 20.26
CA LYS A 21 16.41 3.46 19.29
C LYS A 21 14.99 3.06 18.86
N THR A 22 14.02 3.12 19.78
CA THR A 22 12.62 2.80 19.50
C THR A 22 11.99 3.81 18.54
N GLU A 23 12.24 5.10 18.76
CA GLU A 23 11.72 6.17 17.90
C GLU A 23 12.35 6.12 16.51
N ILE A 24 13.64 5.79 16.41
CA ILE A 24 14.32 5.56 15.13
C ILE A 24 13.69 4.38 14.38
N LEU A 25 13.41 3.25 15.07
CA LEU A 25 12.77 2.09 14.45
C LEU A 25 11.35 2.41 13.96
N GLN A 26 10.58 3.15 14.75
CA GLN A 26 9.24 3.59 14.37
C GLN A 26 9.28 4.50 13.15
N PHE A 27 10.19 5.49 13.14
CA PHE A 27 10.39 6.36 11.99
C PHE A 27 10.74 5.58 10.73
N LEU A 28 11.64 4.59 10.80
CA LEU A 28 12.02 3.78 9.65
C LEU A 28 10.86 2.94 9.12
N ASP A 29 10.04 2.37 10.00
CA ASP A 29 8.87 1.60 9.57
C ASP A 29 7.80 2.49 8.93
N ASP A 30 7.53 3.66 9.51
CA ASP A 30 6.58 4.62 8.96
C ASP A 30 7.08 5.24 7.65
N PHE A 31 8.38 5.55 7.56
CA PHE A 31 9.01 6.00 6.32
C PHE A 31 8.92 4.94 5.22
N ARG A 32 9.12 3.66 5.56
CA ARG A 32 8.97 2.54 4.62
C ARG A 32 7.54 2.40 4.12
N LYS A 33 6.54 2.55 5.00
CA LYS A 33 5.11 2.53 4.60
C LYS A 33 4.74 3.71 3.71
N LEU A 34 5.22 4.91 4.04
CA LEU A 34 4.94 6.13 3.29
C LEU A 34 5.57 6.11 1.90
N ASN A 35 6.79 5.58 1.79
CA ASN A 35 7.53 5.45 0.54
C ASN A 35 7.30 4.08 -0.13
N PHE A 36 6.27 3.34 0.27
CA PHE A 36 5.93 2.10 -0.40
C PHE A 36 5.45 2.41 -1.82
N ASP A 37 6.33 2.22 -2.79
CA ASP A 37 5.98 2.21 -4.19
C ASP A 37 5.52 0.79 -4.57
N PRO A 38 4.21 0.56 -4.83
CA PRO A 38 3.72 -0.73 -5.29
C PRO A 38 4.25 -1.11 -6.69
N GLY A 39 5.00 -0.22 -7.34
CA GLY A 39 5.48 -0.39 -8.70
C GLY A 39 4.38 -0.13 -9.74
N PRO A 40 4.72 -0.22 -11.04
CA PRO A 40 3.77 0.01 -12.10
C PRO A 40 2.68 -1.07 -12.11
N LEU A 41 1.42 -0.64 -12.23
CA LEU A 41 0.29 -1.55 -12.41
C LEU A 41 0.40 -2.23 -13.78
N LYS A 42 0.35 -3.56 -13.79
CA LYS A 42 0.28 -4.37 -15.02
C LYS A 42 -1.14 -4.89 -15.21
N GLN A 43 -1.71 -4.69 -16.40
CA GLN A 43 -2.98 -5.31 -16.75
C GLN A 43 -2.82 -6.83 -16.85
N VAL A 44 -3.72 -7.55 -16.21
CA VAL A 44 -3.80 -9.01 -16.25
C VAL A 44 -5.01 -9.42 -17.09
N ASN A 45 -4.78 -10.23 -18.12
CA ASN A 45 -5.85 -10.82 -18.93
C ASN A 45 -6.04 -12.28 -18.52
N ILE A 46 -7.18 -12.58 -17.89
CA ILE A 46 -7.55 -13.93 -17.44
C ILE A 46 -8.92 -14.31 -17.98
N ARG A 47 -9.08 -15.59 -18.36
CA ARG A 47 -10.37 -16.16 -18.72
C ARG A 47 -10.94 -16.87 -17.49
N ILE A 48 -12.11 -16.46 -17.06
CA ILE A 48 -12.83 -17.04 -15.92
C ILE A 48 -14.21 -17.48 -16.43
N PRO A 49 -14.72 -18.67 -16.02
CA PRO A 49 -16.09 -19.06 -16.34
C PRO A 49 -17.10 -17.98 -15.91
N GLU A 50 -18.06 -17.67 -16.79
CA GLU A 50 -19.01 -16.59 -16.58
C GLU A 50 -19.79 -16.73 -15.26
N ARG A 51 -20.25 -17.95 -14.96
CA ARG A 51 -20.95 -18.24 -13.70
C ARG A 51 -20.12 -17.89 -12.47
N THR A 52 -18.83 -18.21 -12.50
CA THR A 52 -17.89 -17.92 -11.40
C THR A 52 -17.71 -16.41 -11.24
N LEU A 53 -17.50 -15.68 -12.34
CA LEU A 53 -17.35 -14.24 -12.30
C LEU A 53 -18.62 -13.54 -11.80
N SER A 54 -19.80 -14.00 -12.24
CA SER A 54 -21.09 -13.47 -11.80
C SER A 54 -21.35 -13.70 -10.32
N ALA A 55 -21.10 -14.92 -9.82
CA ALA A 55 -21.20 -15.23 -8.40
C ALA A 55 -20.24 -14.39 -7.55
N PHE A 56 -19.01 -14.21 -8.03
CA PHE A 56 -18.00 -13.39 -7.36
C PHE A 56 -18.42 -11.92 -7.29
N LYS A 57 -18.90 -11.34 -8.40
CA LYS A 57 -19.44 -9.97 -8.44
C LYS A 57 -20.58 -9.78 -7.45
N ALA A 58 -21.53 -10.72 -7.42
CA ALA A 58 -22.66 -10.67 -6.51
C ALA A 58 -22.25 -10.77 -5.03
N LYS A 59 -21.18 -11.51 -4.73
CA LYS A 59 -20.62 -11.58 -3.36
C LYS A 59 -19.92 -10.28 -2.98
N ALA A 60 -19.06 -9.74 -3.86
CA ALA A 60 -18.35 -8.48 -3.63
C ALA A 60 -19.33 -7.31 -3.41
N GLN A 61 -20.41 -7.24 -4.20
CA GLN A 61 -21.45 -6.22 -4.04
C GLN A 61 -22.15 -6.32 -2.68
N ARG A 62 -22.44 -7.54 -2.20
CA ARG A 62 -23.02 -7.77 -0.86
C ARG A 62 -22.09 -7.33 0.27
N GLU A 63 -20.78 -7.43 0.05
CA GLU A 63 -19.73 -6.94 0.97
C GLU A 63 -19.47 -5.43 0.82
N GLY A 64 -20.18 -4.73 -0.08
CA GLY A 64 -20.01 -3.29 -0.31
C GLY A 64 -18.70 -2.91 -1.01
N VAL A 65 -18.04 -3.86 -1.68
CA VAL A 65 -16.75 -3.64 -2.36
C VAL A 65 -16.84 -3.91 -3.86
N LEU A 66 -16.08 -3.16 -4.66
CA LEU A 66 -15.94 -3.44 -6.09
C LEU A 66 -15.25 -4.79 -6.28
N TYR A 67 -15.76 -5.62 -7.20
CA TYR A 67 -15.18 -6.95 -7.42
C TYR A 67 -13.70 -6.89 -7.84
N GLN A 68 -13.28 -5.89 -8.62
CA GLN A 68 -11.87 -5.72 -8.99
C GLN A 68 -10.99 -5.40 -7.78
N ARG A 69 -11.52 -4.67 -6.80
CA ARG A 69 -10.82 -4.39 -5.54
C ARG A 69 -10.68 -5.67 -4.73
N LYS A 70 -11.77 -6.43 -4.55
CA LYS A 70 -11.73 -7.72 -3.85
C LYS A 70 -10.77 -8.72 -4.50
N LEU A 71 -10.72 -8.75 -5.83
CA LEU A 71 -9.79 -9.60 -6.57
C LEU A 71 -8.34 -9.20 -6.30
N ARG A 72 -8.02 -7.90 -6.28
CA ARG A 72 -6.68 -7.42 -5.92
C ARG A 72 -6.32 -7.74 -4.48
N GLU A 73 -7.24 -7.54 -3.54
CA GLU A 73 -7.02 -7.87 -2.13
C GLU A 73 -6.67 -9.34 -1.95
N LEU A 74 -7.42 -10.26 -2.57
CA LEU A 74 -7.13 -11.70 -2.52
C LEU A 74 -5.78 -12.05 -3.16
N LEU A 75 -5.43 -11.42 -4.28
CA LEU A 75 -4.13 -11.64 -4.94
C LEU A 75 -2.97 -11.15 -4.06
N THR A 76 -3.10 -9.98 -3.44
CA THR A 76 -2.10 -9.42 -2.54
C THR A 76 -1.96 -10.26 -1.28
N GLU A 77 -3.09 -10.63 -0.67
CA GLU A 77 -3.12 -11.50 0.51
C GLU A 77 -2.42 -12.81 0.23
N TRP A 78 -2.76 -13.48 -0.89
CA TRP A 78 -2.13 -14.75 -1.26
C TRP A 78 -0.64 -14.62 -1.58
N ALA A 79 -0.19 -13.51 -2.18
CA ALA A 79 1.22 -13.33 -2.55
C ALA A 79 2.11 -12.91 -1.37
N LEU A 80 1.52 -12.31 -0.33
CA LEU A 80 2.23 -11.81 0.86
C LEU A 80 1.95 -12.64 2.13
N SER A 81 1.14 -13.70 2.04
CA SER A 81 0.87 -14.67 3.10
C SER A 81 1.98 -15.70 3.29
#